data_AF-A0ABD2BPC1-F1
#
_entry.id   AF-A0ABD2BPC1-F1
#
_cell.length_a   1.000
_cell.length_b   1.000
_cell.length_c   1.000
_cell.angle_alpha   90.00
_cell.angle_beta   90.00
_cell.angle_gamma   90.00
#
_symmetry.space_group_name_H-M   'P 1'
#
loop_
_entity.id
_entity.type
_entity.pdbx_description
1 polymer ?
#
loop_
_entity_poly.entity_id
_entity_poly.type
_entity_poly.pdbx_seq_one_letter_code
_entity_poly.pdbx_strand_id
1 'polypeptide(L)'
;MVLTAVFTKTLTPILMHIFQLFSTLRKKKSKFQYDIVIVKRNCTLVNLDFSMTDRTIFIYNVSIVFHVGMIVRFNEKIKSTTTINIRSLQ
;
A
#
# COMPACT_ATOMS: atom_id res chain seq x y z
N MET A 1 -5.67 0.86 14.03
CA MET A 1 -6.18 1.06 12.65
C MET A 1 -4.99 1.11 11.72
N VAL A 2 -4.57 -0.05 11.20
CA VAL A 2 -3.41 -0.15 10.30
C VAL A 2 -3.90 0.22 8.90
N LEU A 3 -3.51 1.40 8.42
CA LEU A 3 -3.79 1.84 7.06
C LEU A 3 -2.76 1.16 6.15
N THR A 4 -3.03 -0.05 5.66
CA THR A 4 -2.17 -0.70 4.66
C THR A 4 -2.37 -0.01 3.32
N ALA A 5 -1.57 1.02 3.06
CA ALA A 5 -1.43 1.59 1.73
C ALA A 5 -0.19 0.99 1.08
N VAL A 6 -0.40 0.14 0.07
CA VAL A 6 0.68 -0.38 -0.78
C VAL A 6 1.15 0.77 -1.68
N PHE A 7 2.12 1.55 -1.21
CA PHE A 7 2.79 2.55 -2.02
C PHE A 7 4.10 1.99 -2.56
N THR A 8 4.22 1.99 -3.89
CA THR A 8 5.37 1.52 -4.63
C THR A 8 6.62 2.35 -4.33
N LYS A 9 7.73 1.63 -4.13
CA LYS A 9 9.14 2.04 -4.14
C LYS A 9 9.41 3.49 -3.66
N THR A 10 9.69 3.58 -2.37
CA THR A 10 10.50 4.62 -1.72
C THR A 10 9.75 5.86 -1.22
N LEU A 11 8.75 5.67 -0.33
CA LEU A 11 8.42 6.71 0.64
C LEU A 11 9.39 6.59 1.83
N THR A 12 10.33 7.52 1.96
CA THR A 12 11.08 7.68 3.20
C THR A 12 10.23 8.44 4.23
N PRO A 13 10.51 8.34 5.54
CA PRO A 13 9.85 9.15 6.57
C PRO A 13 9.92 10.66 6.27
N ILE A 14 10.98 11.09 5.59
CA ILE A 14 11.18 12.47 5.11
C ILE A 14 10.10 12.83 4.09
N LEU A 15 9.83 11.96 3.12
CA LEU A 15 8.83 12.20 2.07
C LEU A 15 7.42 12.36 2.66
N MET A 16 7.09 11.58 3.71
CA MET A 16 5.81 11.69 4.43
C MET A 16 5.63 13.04 5.14
N HIS A 17 6.72 13.66 5.57
CA HIS A 17 6.65 14.95 6.26
C HIS A 17 6.42 16.12 5.28
N ILE A 18 6.95 16.00 4.06
CA ILE A 18 6.92 17.07 3.05
C ILE A 18 5.66 17.00 2.18
N PHE A 19 5.15 15.80 1.87
CA PHE A 19 4.01 15.66 0.96
C PHE A 19 2.70 16.23 1.56
N GLN A 20 2.01 17.07 0.77
CA GLN A 20 0.73 17.69 1.13
C GLN A 20 -0.35 16.65 1.48
N LEU A 21 -0.30 15.46 0.85
CA LEU A 21 -1.20 14.34 1.09
C LEU A 21 -1.31 13.97 2.58
N PHE A 22 -0.20 14.10 3.33
CA PHE A 22 -0.15 13.75 4.76
C PHE A 22 -0.43 14.95 5.69
N SER A 23 -0.81 16.12 5.17
CA SER A 23 -1.02 17.33 5.97
C SER A 23 -2.08 17.16 7.06
N THR A 24 -3.21 16.51 6.75
CA THR A 24 -4.26 16.21 7.74
C THR A 24 -3.76 15.26 8.83
N LEU A 25 -2.97 14.24 8.47
CA LEU A 25 -2.39 13.31 9.43
C LEU A 25 -1.37 14.00 10.34
N ARG A 26 -0.50 14.87 9.78
CA ARG A 26 0.42 15.70 10.58
C ARG A 26 -0.30 16.59 11.59
N LYS A 27 -1.40 17.22 11.17
CA LYS A 27 -2.22 18.08 12.05
C LYS A 27 -2.87 17.28 13.19
N LYS A 28 -3.33 16.05 12.93
CA LYS A 28 -4.00 15.20 13.93
C LYS A 28 -3.04 14.44 14.83
N LYS A 29 -1.89 14.00 14.31
CA LYS A 29 -0.85 13.26 15.06
C LYS A 29 0.53 13.63 14.52
N SER A 30 1.26 14.43 15.28
CA SER A 30 2.56 14.98 14.88
C SER A 30 3.66 13.93 14.60
N LYS A 31 3.51 12.73 15.17
CA LYS A 31 4.45 11.59 15.05
C LYS A 31 3.84 10.36 14.36
N PHE A 32 2.86 10.56 13.48
CA PHE A 32 2.12 9.47 12.82
C PHE A 32 3.00 8.48 12.03
N GLN A 33 4.17 8.92 11.56
CA GLN A 33 5.11 8.09 10.80
C GLN A 33 5.65 6.89 11.58
N TYR A 34 5.68 6.95 12.92
CA TYR A 34 6.12 5.83 13.75
C TYR A 34 5.07 4.71 13.82
N ASP A 35 3.82 5.00 13.46
CA ASP A 35 2.76 3.99 13.39
C ASP A 35 2.64 3.37 11.99
N ILE A 36 3.44 3.81 11.02
CA ILE A 36 3.38 3.34 9.64
C ILE A 36 4.51 2.35 9.40
N VAL A 37 4.12 1.12 9.04
CA VAL A 37 5.04 0.11 8.53
C VAL A 37 4.94 0.08 7.02
N ILE A 38 6.06 0.37 6.33
CA ILE A 38 6.12 0.33 4.87
C ILE A 38 6.46 -1.08 4.44
N VAL A 39 5.60 -1.65 3.63
CA VAL A 39 5.75 -3.01 3.12
C VAL A 39 5.88 -2.95 1.60
N LYS A 40 7.07 -3.25 1.08
CA LYS A 40 7.33 -3.29 -0.36
C LYS A 40 6.73 -4.55 -0.95
N ARG A 41 5.88 -4.40 -1.98
CA ARG A 41 5.21 -5.51 -2.66
C ARG A 41 5.15 -5.32 -4.17
N ASN A 42 4.90 -6.41 -4.87
CA ASN A 42 4.66 -6.41 -6.31
C ASN A 42 3.29 -7.02 -6.64
N CYS A 43 2.33 -6.16 -7.01
CA CYS A 43 0.97 -6.56 -7.34
C CYS A 43 0.84 -7.34 -8.66
N THR A 44 1.91 -7.46 -9.46
CA THR A 44 1.91 -8.33 -10.65
C THR A 44 2.28 -9.78 -10.35
N LEU A 45 2.76 -10.06 -9.13
CA LEU A 45 3.15 -11.40 -8.71
C LEU A 45 2.05 -12.06 -7.89
N VAL A 46 2.07 -13.39 -7.89
CA VAL A 46 1.14 -14.21 -7.11
C VAL A 46 1.25 -13.85 -5.63
N ASN A 47 0.12 -13.84 -4.93
CA ASN A 47 0.03 -13.46 -3.51
C ASN A 47 0.67 -12.09 -3.21
N LEU A 48 0.68 -11.14 -4.16
CA LEU A 48 1.27 -9.81 -4.01
C LEU A 48 2.77 -9.82 -3.62
N ASP A 49 3.48 -10.90 -3.95
CA ASP A 49 4.87 -11.12 -3.50
C ASP A 49 4.99 -11.25 -1.96
N PHE A 50 3.98 -11.84 -1.31
CA PHE A 50 4.02 -12.18 0.11
C PHE A 50 4.72 -13.52 0.37
N SER A 51 5.65 -13.52 1.33
CA SER A 51 6.14 -14.77 1.95
C SER A 51 5.06 -15.37 2.87
N MET A 52 5.17 -16.66 3.20
CA MET A 52 4.24 -17.28 4.16
C MET A 52 4.23 -16.58 5.51
N THR A 53 5.40 -16.16 6.01
CA THR A 53 5.52 -15.41 7.27
C THR A 53 4.80 -14.06 7.19
N ASP A 54 4.94 -13.33 6.08
CA ASP A 54 4.22 -12.07 5.90
C ASP A 54 2.70 -12.30 5.94
N ARG A 55 2.21 -13.35 5.28
CA ARG A 55 0.77 -13.67 5.25
C ARG A 55 0.23 -13.93 6.65
N THR A 56 0.98 -14.69 7.46
CA THR A 56 0.62 -14.93 8.87
C THR A 56 0.50 -13.61 9.64
N ILE A 57 1.49 -12.71 9.51
CA ILE A 57 1.43 -11.40 10.18
C ILE A 57 0.20 -10.63 9.73
N PHE A 58 -0.11 -10.59 8.44
CA PHE A 58 -1.27 -9.90 7.91
C PHE A 58 -2.59 -10.48 8.42
N ILE A 59 -2.74 -11.81 8.40
CA ILE A 59 -3.96 -12.50 8.85
C ILE A 59 -4.26 -12.22 10.32
N TYR A 60 -3.25 -12.19 11.18
CA TYR A 60 -3.45 -12.06 12.62
C TYR A 60 -3.37 -10.61 13.15
N ASN A 61 -2.69 -9.69 12.46
CA ASN A 61 -2.43 -8.34 12.97
C ASN A 61 -3.11 -7.21 12.18
N VAL A 62 -3.78 -7.51 11.06
CA VAL A 62 -4.50 -6.51 10.28
C VAL A 62 -5.99 -6.60 10.54
N SER A 63 -6.57 -5.53 11.07
CA SER A 63 -8.02 -5.45 11.33
C SER A 63 -8.82 -4.85 10.17
N ILE A 64 -8.19 -3.99 9.35
CA ILE A 64 -8.85 -3.25 8.26
C ILE A 64 -7.89 -3.16 7.08
N VAL A 65 -8.40 -3.39 5.87
CA VAL A 65 -7.64 -3.26 4.61
C VAL A 65 -8.24 -2.13 3.77
N PHE A 66 -7.41 -1.19 3.33
CA PHE A 66 -7.77 -0.15 2.37
C PHE A 66 -7.09 -0.42 1.03
N HIS A 67 -7.83 -0.92 0.05
CA HIS A 67 -7.27 -1.24 -1.26
C HIS A 67 -7.50 -0.10 -2.25
N VAL A 68 -6.52 0.81 -2.36
CA VAL A 68 -6.61 2.05 -3.15
C VAL A 68 -5.58 2.08 -4.31
N GLY A 69 -4.57 1.21 -4.28
CA GLY A 69 -3.49 1.20 -5.26
C GLY A 69 -3.90 0.52 -6.57
N MET A 70 -4.18 1.31 -7.62
CA MET A 70 -4.55 0.80 -8.94
C MET A 70 -3.94 1.62 -10.08
N ILE A 71 -3.85 1.02 -11.27
CA ILE A 71 -3.54 1.75 -12.50
C ILE A 71 -4.79 2.45 -12.99
N VAL A 72 -4.76 3.79 -13.01
CA VAL A 72 -5.82 4.65 -13.56
C VAL A 72 -5.30 5.37 -14.81
N ARG A 73 -4.80 4.59 -15.77
CA ARG A 73 -4.29 5.08 -17.07
C ARG A 73 -5.12 4.47 -18.19
N PHE A 74 -5.75 5.32 -18.99
CA PHE A 74 -6.64 4.90 -20.07
C PHE A 74 -5.92 4.42 -21.34
N ASN A 75 -4.61 4.67 -21.43
CA ASN A 75 -3.76 4.23 -22.54
C ASN A 75 -2.94 2.96 -22.20
N GLU A 76 -3.15 2.38 -21.02
CA GLU A 76 -2.47 1.14 -20.62
C GLU A 76 -3.14 -0.07 -21.28
N LYS A 77 -2.36 -1.11 -21.63
CA LYS A 77 -2.91 -2.33 -22.23
C LYS A 77 -3.90 -2.99 -21.27
N ILE A 78 -5.09 -3.34 -21.75
CA ILE A 78 -6.15 -4.00 -20.96
C ILE A 78 -5.58 -5.18 -20.16
N LYS A 79 -4.83 -6.09 -20.81
CA LYS A 79 -4.20 -7.26 -20.14
C LYS A 79 -3.33 -6.89 -18.92
N SER A 80 -2.58 -5.79 -19.01
CA SER A 80 -1.74 -5.28 -17.92
C SER A 80 -2.61 -4.75 -16.78
N THR A 81 -3.57 -3.88 -17.12
CA THR A 81 -4.52 -3.31 -16.15
C THR A 81 -5.39 -4.36 -15.47
N THR A 82 -5.83 -5.41 -16.17
CA THR A 82 -6.60 -6.52 -15.60
C THR A 82 -5.77 -7.28 -14.58
N THR A 83 -4.49 -7.55 -14.87
CA THR A 83 -3.61 -8.26 -13.93
C THR A 83 -3.43 -7.45 -12.64
N ILE A 84 -3.27 -6.13 -12.75
CA ILE A 84 -3.00 -5.29 -11.57
C ILE A 84 -4.26 -4.86 -10.85
N ASN A 85 -5.33 -4.48 -11.54
CA ASN A 85 -6.54 -3.93 -10.90
C ASN A 85 -7.55 -5.02 -10.53
N ILE A 86 -7.53 -6.19 -11.17
CA ILE A 86 -8.50 -7.27 -10.89
C ILE A 86 -7.84 -8.41 -10.13
N ARG A 87 -6.77 -9.01 -10.67
CA ARG A 87 -6.17 -10.20 -10.04
C ARG A 87 -5.50 -9.92 -8.69
N SER A 88 -5.04 -8.69 -8.45
CA SER A 88 -4.43 -8.32 -7.17
C SER A 88 -5.45 -8.20 -6.01
N LEU A 89 -6.75 -8.30 -6.30
CA LEU A 89 -7.82 -8.34 -5.30
C LEU A 89 -8.07 -9.74 -4.72
N GLN A 90 -7.56 -10.79 -5.37
CA GLN A 90 -7.68 -12.18 -4.93
C GLN A 90 -6.55 -12.55 -3.98
#